data_AF-A0A177Y485-F1
#
_entry.id   AF-A0A177Y485-F1
#
_cell.length_a   1.000
_cell.length_b   1.000
_cell.length_c   1.000
_cell.angle_alpha   90.00
_cell.angle_beta   90.00
_cell.angle_gamma   90.00
#
_symmetry.space_group_name_H-M   'P 1'
#
loop_
_entity.id
_entity.type
_entity.pdbx_description
1 polymer ?
#
loop_
_entity_poly.entity_id
_entity_poly.type
_entity_poly.pdbx_seq_one_letter_code
_entity_poly.pdbx_strand_id
1 'polypeptide(L)'
;MANNYQSSLLERGTSQHARALFEQIEILFGVDSNHFFKHILNERVTQICEQDNSLRYKNIATKLQSPYYFVNVNYPLKDEPKQWHDFEQRALTLFDNWAQAWCAFNVWKITKKYYNQTCSLKLESVPIFTQNEENFADSIIKDIEKHTELYYTFHSQYAMELPDAVMLINLATFVWEQQWFEMLYEIEVSSQGTHFILAQLAPDLAFPIIVSSAKINRHQNALDWLYFSPFFQTSCWTLINQAEMQDQLVNLDLLCSDVEISDTSSAEFENTLWQNIRAQEKCCEIVRLTVSGNQNQKIFFLYLSQKRLMAQLDKHHFQVAFVVIEQPLMIQYYQSLNNGAYLKMSFCHVSDSGFATYKGLWFIKPLSQALAECSYRHYKVSTITQLKQHRHQGQELQYA
;
A
#
# COMPACT_ATOMS: atom_id res chain seq x y z
N MET A 1 -19.80 24.01 -7.68
CA MET A 1 -18.65 23.60 -8.52
C MET A 1 -18.77 22.10 -8.71
N ALA A 2 -18.93 21.65 -9.96
CA ALA A 2 -19.17 20.25 -10.28
C ALA A 2 -17.97 19.41 -9.83
N ASN A 3 -18.28 18.38 -9.06
CA ASN A 3 -17.36 17.50 -8.38
C ASN A 3 -16.83 16.44 -9.37
N ASN A 4 -15.76 16.76 -10.11
CA ASN A 4 -15.07 15.79 -10.96
C ASN A 4 -14.25 14.83 -10.09
N TYR A 5 -14.88 13.72 -9.68
CA TYR A 5 -14.28 12.65 -8.85
C TYR A 5 -13.92 11.39 -9.63
N GLN A 6 -13.96 11.41 -10.96
CA GLN A 6 -13.36 10.31 -11.69
C GLN A 6 -11.84 10.41 -11.48
N SER A 7 -11.29 9.50 -10.67
CA SER A 7 -9.85 9.28 -10.64
C SER A 7 -9.37 9.16 -12.08
N SER A 8 -8.24 9.77 -12.44
CA SER A 8 -7.67 9.67 -13.80
C SER A 8 -7.53 8.21 -14.25
N LEU A 9 -7.37 7.28 -13.30
CA LEU A 9 -7.43 5.84 -13.49
C LEU A 9 -8.76 5.36 -14.05
N LEU A 10 -9.87 5.79 -13.46
CA LEU A 10 -11.21 5.43 -13.91
C LEU A 10 -11.52 6.05 -15.27
N GLU A 11 -11.13 7.31 -15.51
CA GLU A 11 -11.34 7.95 -16.81
C GLU A 11 -10.55 7.23 -17.92
N ARG A 12 -9.23 7.02 -17.72
CA ARG A 12 -8.36 6.38 -18.72
C ARG A 12 -8.70 4.89 -18.89
N GLY A 13 -8.85 4.17 -17.79
CA GLY A 13 -9.12 2.73 -17.75
C GLY A 13 -10.52 2.33 -18.21
N THR A 14 -11.49 3.26 -18.23
CA THR A 14 -12.84 2.99 -18.72
C THR A 14 -13.15 3.59 -20.10
N SER A 15 -12.16 4.24 -20.74
CA SER A 15 -12.31 4.72 -22.12
C SER A 15 -12.65 3.58 -23.08
N GLN A 16 -13.42 3.86 -24.15
CA GLN A 16 -13.83 2.84 -25.11
C GLN A 16 -12.62 2.12 -25.74
N HIS A 17 -11.54 2.86 -26.02
CA HIS A 17 -10.30 2.31 -26.56
C HIS A 17 -9.59 1.38 -25.55
N ALA A 18 -9.51 1.77 -24.27
CA ALA A 18 -8.95 0.91 -23.22
C ALA A 18 -9.78 -0.36 -23.04
N ARG A 19 -11.11 -0.25 -23.01
CA ARG A 19 -12.01 -1.41 -22.90
C ARG A 19 -11.82 -2.38 -24.06
N ALA A 20 -11.78 -1.88 -25.30
CA ALA A 20 -11.56 -2.73 -26.48
C ALA A 20 -10.19 -3.42 -26.46
N LEU A 21 -9.14 -2.76 -25.95
CA LEU A 21 -7.83 -3.38 -25.74
C LEU A 21 -7.90 -4.49 -24.68
N PHE A 22 -8.50 -4.20 -23.53
CA PHE A 22 -8.58 -5.16 -22.42
C PHE A 22 -9.45 -6.37 -22.74
N GLU A 23 -10.55 -6.20 -23.48
CA GLU A 23 -11.37 -7.30 -23.99
C GLU A 23 -10.58 -8.21 -24.93
N GLN A 24 -9.76 -7.65 -25.81
CA GLN A 24 -8.91 -8.46 -26.71
C GLN A 24 -7.85 -9.25 -25.93
N ILE A 25 -7.22 -8.62 -24.95
CA ILE A 25 -6.26 -9.29 -24.06
C ILE A 25 -6.97 -10.41 -23.28
N GLU A 26 -8.13 -10.13 -22.68
CA GLU A 26 -8.90 -11.15 -21.94
C GLU A 26 -9.37 -12.30 -22.84
N ILE A 27 -9.76 -12.03 -24.09
CA ILE A 27 -10.15 -13.08 -25.05
C ILE A 27 -8.98 -13.99 -25.41
N LEU A 28 -7.78 -13.43 -25.58
CA LEU A 28 -6.61 -14.20 -26.01
C LEU A 28 -5.93 -14.95 -24.86
N PHE A 29 -5.85 -14.34 -23.68
CA PHE A 29 -5.09 -14.88 -22.55
C PHE A 29 -5.99 -15.41 -21.42
N GLY A 30 -7.27 -15.01 -21.35
CA GLY A 30 -8.21 -15.49 -20.34
C GLY A 30 -7.68 -15.33 -18.92
N VAL A 31 -7.60 -16.46 -18.19
CA VAL A 31 -7.06 -16.52 -16.83
C VAL A 31 -5.59 -16.11 -16.74
N ASP A 32 -4.83 -16.26 -17.82
CA ASP A 32 -3.40 -15.94 -17.91
C ASP A 32 -3.12 -14.47 -18.28
N SER A 33 -4.15 -13.62 -18.36
CA SER A 33 -3.97 -12.20 -18.71
C SER A 33 -2.99 -11.49 -17.77
N ASN A 34 -3.03 -11.78 -16.46
CA ASN A 34 -2.08 -11.21 -15.50
C ASN A 34 -0.64 -11.73 -15.71
N HIS A 35 -0.50 -12.99 -16.12
CA HIS A 35 0.81 -13.55 -16.48
C HIS A 35 1.39 -12.84 -17.71
N PHE A 36 0.57 -12.57 -18.73
CA PHE A 36 0.97 -11.80 -19.90
C PHE A 36 1.51 -10.41 -19.52
N PHE A 37 0.78 -9.63 -18.70
CA PHE A 37 1.26 -8.33 -18.24
C PHE A 37 2.56 -8.43 -17.45
N LYS A 38 2.63 -9.38 -16.50
CA LYS A 38 3.80 -9.63 -15.66
C LYS A 38 5.04 -9.98 -16.49
N HIS A 39 4.87 -10.83 -17.49
CA HIS A 39 5.95 -11.28 -18.37
C HIS A 39 6.58 -10.12 -19.13
N ILE A 40 5.77 -9.33 -19.84
CA ILE A 40 6.27 -8.16 -20.57
C ILE A 40 6.96 -7.18 -19.63
N LEU A 41 6.40 -6.92 -18.44
CA LEU A 41 7.01 -6.03 -17.46
C LEU A 41 8.39 -6.54 -17.03
N ASN A 42 8.50 -7.83 -16.71
CA ASN A 42 9.77 -8.45 -16.30
C ASN A 42 10.84 -8.34 -17.39
N GLU A 43 10.49 -8.65 -18.64
CA GLU A 43 11.42 -8.54 -19.76
C GLU A 43 11.93 -7.11 -19.94
N ARG A 44 11.03 -6.11 -19.86
CA ARG A 44 11.42 -4.70 -19.93
C ARG A 44 12.29 -4.27 -18.76
N VAL A 45 11.94 -4.67 -17.54
CA VAL A 45 12.74 -4.40 -16.35
C VAL A 45 14.14 -5.02 -16.45
N THR A 46 14.25 -6.24 -16.97
CA THR A 46 15.53 -6.91 -17.19
C THR A 46 16.38 -6.14 -18.20
N GLN A 47 15.83 -5.77 -19.36
CA GLN A 47 16.54 -4.98 -20.38
C GLN A 47 17.07 -3.65 -19.81
N ILE A 48 16.26 -2.94 -19.00
CA ILE A 48 16.66 -1.70 -18.34
C ILE A 48 17.82 -1.95 -17.38
N CYS A 49 17.73 -2.98 -16.54
CA CYS A 49 18.78 -3.29 -15.55
C CYS A 49 20.09 -3.74 -16.21
N GLU A 50 20.04 -4.40 -17.36
CA GLU A 50 21.22 -4.78 -18.14
C GLU A 50 21.93 -3.56 -18.73
N GLN A 51 21.18 -2.53 -19.12
CA GLN A 51 21.71 -1.28 -19.65
C GLN A 51 22.21 -0.33 -18.53
N ASP A 52 21.58 -0.37 -17.36
CA ASP A 52 21.99 0.39 -16.18
C ASP A 52 21.82 -0.40 -14.88
N ASN A 53 22.95 -0.95 -14.42
CA ASN A 53 23.02 -1.74 -13.19
C ASN A 53 22.62 -0.95 -11.92
N SER A 54 22.69 0.39 -11.93
CA SER A 54 22.32 1.20 -10.76
C SER A 54 20.82 1.13 -10.45
N LEU A 55 20.00 0.82 -11.46
CA LEU A 55 18.55 0.71 -11.34
C LEU A 55 18.10 -0.61 -10.71
N ARG A 56 18.97 -1.62 -10.57
CA ARG A 56 18.61 -2.97 -10.11
C ARG A 56 17.79 -2.99 -8.81
N TYR A 57 18.19 -2.17 -7.84
CA TYR A 57 17.59 -2.10 -6.51
C TYR A 57 16.55 -0.99 -6.36
N LYS A 58 16.26 -0.25 -7.44
CA LYS A 58 15.19 0.75 -7.46
C LYS A 58 13.84 0.10 -7.67
N ASN A 59 12.79 0.81 -7.25
CA ASN A 59 11.42 0.39 -7.51
C ASN A 59 11.10 0.42 -9.02
N ILE A 60 10.04 -0.27 -9.41
CA ILE A 60 9.61 -0.41 -10.80
C ILE A 60 9.25 0.95 -11.39
N ALA A 61 8.63 1.86 -10.63
CA ALA A 61 8.33 3.20 -11.12
C ALA A 61 9.57 3.94 -11.59
N THR A 62 10.63 3.99 -10.77
CA THR A 62 11.92 4.59 -11.15
C THR A 62 12.50 3.90 -12.40
N LYS A 63 12.44 2.57 -12.48
CA LYS A 63 12.93 1.82 -13.66
C LYS A 63 12.18 2.22 -14.93
N LEU A 64 10.85 2.32 -14.87
CA LEU A 64 10.00 2.69 -16.00
C LEU A 64 10.07 4.18 -16.37
N GLN A 65 10.60 5.02 -15.49
CA GLN A 65 10.88 6.43 -15.80
C GLN A 65 12.27 6.63 -16.44
N SER A 66 13.08 5.57 -16.55
CA SER A 66 14.41 5.67 -17.15
C SER A 66 14.33 5.92 -18.68
N PRO A 67 15.29 6.66 -19.26
CA PRO A 67 15.42 6.80 -20.71
C PRO A 67 15.49 5.46 -21.45
N TYR A 68 16.08 4.44 -20.80
CA TYR A 68 16.19 3.08 -21.33
C TYR A 68 14.83 2.43 -21.59
N TYR A 69 13.86 2.62 -20.70
CA TYR A 69 12.50 2.12 -20.91
C TYR A 69 11.90 2.68 -22.20
N PHE A 70 11.95 4.01 -22.36
CA PHE A 70 11.38 4.69 -23.53
C PHE A 70 12.04 4.29 -24.86
N VAL A 71 13.34 3.92 -24.84
CA VAL A 71 14.01 3.39 -26.03
C VAL A 71 13.58 1.95 -26.29
N ASN A 72 13.61 1.10 -25.27
CA ASN A 72 13.38 -0.35 -25.41
C ASN A 72 11.95 -0.66 -25.88
N VAL A 73 10.95 0.10 -25.42
CA VAL A 73 9.55 -0.08 -25.83
C VAL A 73 9.30 0.22 -27.31
N ASN A 74 10.24 0.78 -28.07
CA ASN A 74 10.06 0.96 -29.53
C ASN A 74 10.36 -0.30 -30.34
N TYR A 75 10.91 -1.34 -29.70
CA TYR A 75 11.32 -2.56 -30.36
C TYR A 75 10.60 -3.77 -29.74
N PRO A 76 10.22 -4.78 -30.55
CA PRO A 76 9.61 -5.99 -30.03
C PRO A 76 10.59 -6.76 -29.13
N LEU A 77 10.04 -7.48 -28.15
CA LEU A 77 10.82 -8.44 -27.35
C LEU A 77 11.32 -9.58 -28.27
N LYS A 78 12.56 -10.00 -28.06
CA LYS A 78 13.30 -10.85 -29.01
C LYS A 78 12.67 -12.23 -29.22
N ASP A 79 12.16 -12.82 -28.15
CA ASP A 79 11.66 -14.20 -28.13
C ASP A 79 10.12 -14.27 -27.99
N GLU A 80 9.43 -13.13 -28.14
CA GLU A 80 7.97 -13.03 -27.97
C GLU A 80 7.21 -12.83 -29.30
N PRO A 81 5.93 -13.23 -29.36
CA PRO A 81 5.08 -12.97 -30.51
C PRO A 81 4.97 -11.47 -30.81
N LYS A 82 5.09 -11.08 -32.10
CA LYS A 82 4.97 -9.67 -32.52
C LYS A 82 3.67 -9.00 -32.06
N GLN A 83 2.58 -9.76 -31.99
CA GLN A 83 1.29 -9.29 -31.51
C GLN A 83 1.35 -8.75 -30.07
N TRP A 84 2.25 -9.25 -29.24
CA TRP A 84 2.42 -8.79 -27.85
C TRP A 84 2.97 -7.36 -27.82
N HIS A 85 3.88 -7.05 -28.74
CA HIS A 85 4.37 -5.70 -28.92
C HIS A 85 3.28 -4.76 -29.45
N ASP A 86 2.39 -5.22 -30.33
CA ASP A 86 1.24 -4.41 -30.77
C ASP A 86 0.31 -4.05 -29.59
N PHE A 87 0.09 -4.98 -28.65
CA PHE A 87 -0.64 -4.69 -27.42
C PHE A 87 0.09 -3.70 -26.53
N GLU A 88 1.41 -3.84 -26.39
CA GLU A 88 2.27 -2.89 -25.67
C GLU A 88 2.16 -1.48 -26.26
N GLN A 89 2.31 -1.32 -27.57
CA GLN A 89 2.20 -0.02 -28.23
C GLN A 89 0.82 0.60 -28.02
N ARG A 90 -0.26 -0.17 -28.21
CA ARG A 90 -1.62 0.32 -28.00
C ARG A 90 -1.86 0.74 -26.55
N ALA A 91 -1.35 -0.02 -25.59
CA ALA A 91 -1.42 0.36 -24.18
C ALA A 91 -0.67 1.68 -23.92
N LEU A 92 0.53 1.85 -24.49
CA LEU A 92 1.34 3.06 -24.32
C LEU A 92 0.76 4.31 -25.01
N THR A 93 -0.19 4.16 -25.94
CA THR A 93 -0.97 5.32 -26.44
C THR A 93 -2.02 5.81 -25.43
N LEU A 94 -2.38 4.98 -24.44
CA LEU A 94 -3.46 5.24 -23.47
C LEU A 94 -2.93 5.47 -22.04
N PHE A 95 -1.77 4.91 -21.73
CA PHE A 95 -1.15 4.88 -20.40
C PHE A 95 0.32 5.27 -20.50
N ASP A 96 0.86 5.89 -19.44
CA ASP A 96 2.22 6.43 -19.48
C ASP A 96 3.28 5.31 -19.49
N ASN A 97 2.92 4.12 -18.98
CA ASN A 97 3.77 2.94 -18.98
C ASN A 97 2.96 1.64 -18.89
N TRP A 98 3.64 0.52 -19.08
CA TRP A 98 3.03 -0.81 -19.08
C TRP A 98 2.44 -1.22 -17.72
N ALA A 99 3.05 -0.82 -16.60
CA ALA A 99 2.53 -1.12 -15.27
C ALA A 99 1.22 -0.37 -14.97
N GLN A 100 1.09 0.88 -15.43
CA GLN A 100 -0.20 1.60 -15.40
C GLN A 100 -1.26 0.88 -16.24
N ALA A 101 -0.92 0.39 -17.43
CA ALA A 101 -1.86 -0.38 -18.25
C ALA A 101 -2.31 -1.67 -17.54
N TRP A 102 -1.39 -2.37 -16.88
CA TRP A 102 -1.70 -3.56 -16.08
C TRP A 102 -2.61 -3.24 -14.88
N CYS A 103 -2.36 -2.12 -14.18
CA CYS A 103 -3.23 -1.62 -13.13
C CYS A 103 -4.66 -1.34 -13.65
N ALA A 104 -4.75 -0.60 -14.75
CA ALA A 104 -6.03 -0.25 -15.37
C ALA A 104 -6.79 -1.49 -15.87
N PHE A 105 -6.09 -2.50 -16.40
CA PHE A 105 -6.69 -3.79 -16.75
C PHE A 105 -7.33 -4.48 -15.54
N ASN A 106 -6.63 -4.53 -14.40
CA ASN A 106 -7.19 -5.13 -13.18
C ASN A 106 -8.39 -4.36 -12.65
N VAL A 107 -8.36 -3.02 -12.69
CA VAL A 107 -9.52 -2.19 -12.33
C VAL A 107 -10.70 -2.47 -13.25
N TRP A 108 -10.47 -2.54 -14.56
CA TRP A 108 -11.50 -2.90 -15.53
C TRP A 108 -12.08 -4.28 -15.26
N LYS A 109 -11.23 -5.27 -14.99
CA LYS A 109 -11.64 -6.66 -14.68
C LYS A 109 -12.53 -6.74 -13.44
N ILE A 110 -12.20 -6.00 -12.38
CA ILE A 110 -13.03 -5.91 -11.16
C ILE A 110 -14.36 -5.23 -11.50
N THR A 111 -14.31 -4.02 -12.06
CA THR A 111 -15.50 -3.20 -12.30
C THR A 111 -16.49 -3.84 -13.27
N LYS A 112 -16.00 -4.61 -14.26
CA LYS A 112 -16.83 -5.36 -15.22
C LYS A 112 -17.79 -6.34 -14.55
N LYS A 113 -17.42 -6.94 -13.41
CA LYS A 113 -18.31 -7.84 -12.63
C LYS A 113 -19.60 -7.14 -12.19
N TYR A 114 -19.56 -5.81 -12.04
CA TYR A 114 -20.61 -5.01 -11.43
C TYR A 114 -21.44 -4.20 -12.46
N TYR A 115 -21.11 -4.25 -13.76
CA TYR A 115 -21.77 -3.43 -14.78
C TYR A 115 -23.27 -3.69 -14.96
N ASN A 116 -23.72 -4.92 -14.71
CA ASN A 116 -25.12 -5.31 -14.85
C ASN A 116 -25.92 -5.20 -13.54
N GLN A 117 -25.36 -4.57 -12.50
CA GLN A 117 -26.09 -4.33 -11.26
C GLN A 117 -27.25 -3.35 -11.44
N THR A 118 -28.27 -3.50 -10.59
CA THR A 118 -29.43 -2.60 -10.58
C THR A 118 -29.02 -1.19 -10.19
N CYS A 119 -29.72 -0.18 -10.71
CA CYS A 119 -29.46 1.23 -10.37
C CYS A 119 -29.52 1.52 -8.87
N SER A 120 -30.28 0.73 -8.09
CA SER A 120 -30.34 0.83 -6.62
C SER A 120 -29.01 0.58 -5.91
N LEU A 121 -28.06 -0.10 -6.55
CA LEU A 121 -26.72 -0.37 -6.02
C LEU A 121 -25.70 0.67 -6.49
N LYS A 122 -26.16 1.71 -7.20
CA LYS A 122 -25.32 2.80 -7.70
C LYS A 122 -25.26 3.93 -6.67
N LEU A 123 -24.06 4.43 -6.42
CA LEU A 123 -23.83 5.64 -5.64
C LEU A 123 -24.13 6.86 -6.53
N GLU A 124 -25.24 7.55 -6.26
CA GLU A 124 -25.64 8.75 -7.01
C GLU A 124 -24.75 9.95 -6.68
N SER A 125 -24.33 10.06 -5.42
CA SER A 125 -23.41 11.10 -4.96
C SER A 125 -22.55 10.60 -3.81
N VAL A 126 -21.29 11.03 -3.79
CA VAL A 126 -20.38 10.82 -2.65
C VAL A 126 -20.97 11.52 -1.41
N PRO A 127 -20.96 10.88 -0.23
CA PRO A 127 -21.52 11.49 0.97
C PRO A 127 -20.73 12.74 1.36
N ILE A 128 -21.38 13.57 2.16
CA ILE A 128 -20.73 14.73 2.76
C ILE A 128 -19.59 14.26 3.66
N PHE A 129 -18.41 14.85 3.45
CA PHE A 129 -17.26 14.62 4.30
C PHE A 129 -17.53 15.12 5.72
N THR A 130 -17.18 14.30 6.71
CA THR A 130 -17.31 14.63 8.12
C THR A 130 -16.02 14.31 8.86
N GLN A 131 -15.69 15.14 9.85
CA GLN A 131 -14.59 14.91 10.79
C GLN A 131 -15.08 14.38 12.14
N ASN A 132 -16.38 14.10 12.28
CA ASN A 132 -16.90 13.44 13.48
C ASN A 132 -16.49 11.96 13.45
N GLU A 133 -15.60 11.56 14.36
CA GLU A 133 -15.11 10.19 14.47
C GLU A 133 -16.21 9.16 14.75
N GLU A 134 -17.35 9.57 15.32
CA GLU A 134 -18.50 8.71 15.60
C GLU A 134 -19.25 8.27 14.34
N ASN A 135 -19.08 9.00 13.23
CA ASN A 135 -19.66 8.65 11.94
C ASN A 135 -18.87 7.57 11.20
N PHE A 136 -17.92 6.91 11.88
CA PHE A 136 -17.09 5.86 11.31
C PHE A 136 -17.19 4.60 12.16
N ALA A 137 -17.29 3.47 11.47
CA ALA A 137 -17.18 2.15 12.07
C ALA A 137 -15.86 1.51 11.64
N ASP A 138 -15.29 0.72 12.54
CA ASP A 138 -14.04 0.01 12.32
C ASP A 138 -14.15 -1.46 12.75
N SER A 139 -13.47 -2.34 12.03
CA SER A 139 -13.48 -3.77 12.32
C SER A 139 -12.23 -4.46 11.78
N ILE A 140 -11.78 -5.52 12.47
CA ILE A 140 -10.87 -6.51 11.91
C ILE A 140 -11.70 -7.68 11.40
N ILE A 141 -11.66 -7.89 10.09
CA ILE A 141 -12.41 -8.93 9.39
C ILE A 141 -11.43 -10.01 8.94
N LYS A 142 -11.69 -11.26 9.33
CA LYS A 142 -10.93 -12.43 8.89
C LYS A 142 -11.53 -12.99 7.61
N ASP A 143 -10.66 -13.59 6.78
CA ASP A 143 -11.01 -14.30 5.55
C ASP A 143 -11.94 -13.46 4.65
N ILE A 144 -11.53 -12.22 4.31
CA ILE A 144 -12.37 -11.29 3.55
C ILE A 144 -12.86 -11.86 2.21
N GLU A 145 -12.15 -12.84 1.65
CA GLU A 145 -12.54 -13.54 0.42
C GLU A 145 -13.88 -14.30 0.54
N LYS A 146 -14.35 -14.55 1.78
CA LYS A 146 -15.64 -15.20 2.06
C LYS A 146 -16.77 -14.21 2.33
N HIS A 147 -16.48 -12.90 2.37
CA HIS A 147 -17.46 -11.87 2.72
C HIS A 147 -18.21 -11.37 1.49
N THR A 148 -19.54 -11.45 1.56
CA THR A 148 -20.47 -11.03 0.50
C THR A 148 -21.17 -9.71 0.79
N GLU A 149 -20.89 -9.10 1.95
CA GLU A 149 -21.39 -7.77 2.27
C GLU A 149 -20.92 -6.74 1.25
N LEU A 150 -21.83 -5.84 0.87
CA LEU A 150 -21.57 -4.81 -0.12
C LEU A 150 -21.12 -3.51 0.54
N TYR A 151 -20.16 -2.87 -0.11
CA TYR A 151 -19.55 -1.63 0.32
C TYR A 151 -19.43 -0.67 -0.86
N TYR A 152 -19.63 0.61 -0.60
CA TYR A 152 -19.22 1.64 -1.54
C TYR A 152 -17.73 1.97 -1.37
N THR A 153 -17.13 2.49 -2.43
CA THR A 153 -15.75 3.03 -2.41
C THR A 153 -15.72 4.36 -3.14
N PHE A 154 -14.66 5.14 -2.96
CA PHE A 154 -14.43 6.36 -3.76
C PHE A 154 -14.01 6.05 -5.21
N HIS A 155 -13.79 4.78 -5.55
CA HIS A 155 -13.19 4.33 -6.80
C HIS A 155 -14.16 3.55 -7.68
N SER A 156 -15.42 3.45 -7.29
CA SER A 156 -16.48 2.80 -8.07
C SER A 156 -17.81 3.51 -7.82
N GLN A 157 -18.62 3.58 -8.88
CA GLN A 157 -20.01 4.03 -8.76
C GLN A 157 -20.94 2.93 -8.24
N TYR A 158 -20.49 1.67 -8.16
CA TYR A 158 -21.30 0.53 -7.74
C TYR A 158 -20.84 0.00 -6.39
N ALA A 159 -21.80 -0.48 -5.59
CA ALA A 159 -21.51 -1.23 -4.39
C ALA A 159 -20.87 -2.58 -4.74
N MET A 160 -19.78 -2.92 -4.04
CA MET A 160 -18.93 -4.07 -4.33
C MET A 160 -18.78 -4.96 -3.13
N GLU A 161 -18.58 -6.25 -3.36
CA GLU A 161 -18.21 -7.17 -2.29
C GLU A 161 -16.87 -6.73 -1.67
N LEU A 162 -16.74 -6.91 -0.36
CA LEU A 162 -15.55 -6.52 0.40
C LEU A 162 -14.19 -6.88 -0.27
N PRO A 163 -13.95 -8.12 -0.76
CA PRO A 163 -12.67 -8.48 -1.37
C PRO A 163 -12.35 -7.65 -2.62
N ASP A 164 -13.34 -7.39 -3.48
CA ASP A 164 -13.20 -6.57 -4.67
C ASP A 164 -13.03 -5.09 -4.31
N ALA A 165 -13.76 -4.60 -3.30
CA ALA A 165 -13.67 -3.22 -2.82
C ALA A 165 -12.26 -2.91 -2.27
N VAL A 166 -11.69 -3.80 -1.45
CA VAL A 166 -10.33 -3.65 -0.90
C VAL A 166 -9.28 -3.71 -2.02
N MET A 167 -9.41 -4.67 -2.94
CA MET A 167 -8.49 -4.78 -4.07
C MET A 167 -8.53 -3.53 -4.97
N LEU A 168 -9.72 -2.99 -5.25
CA LEU A 168 -9.91 -1.77 -6.03
C LEU A 168 -9.28 -0.55 -5.33
N ILE A 169 -9.46 -0.42 -4.01
CA ILE A 169 -8.82 0.65 -3.22
C ILE A 169 -7.30 0.54 -3.36
N ASN A 170 -6.72 -0.65 -3.17
CA ASN A 170 -5.26 -0.84 -3.26
C ASN A 170 -4.71 -0.53 -4.67
N LEU A 171 -5.41 -0.94 -5.73
CA LEU A 171 -5.07 -0.58 -7.11
C LEU A 171 -5.08 0.93 -7.32
N ALA A 172 -6.12 1.61 -6.85
CA ALA A 172 -6.25 3.05 -7.02
C ALA A 172 -5.22 3.83 -6.21
N THR A 173 -5.00 3.49 -4.94
CA THR A 173 -4.16 4.30 -4.05
C THR A 173 -2.68 3.94 -4.11
N PHE A 174 -2.32 2.66 -4.03
CA PHE A 174 -0.89 2.28 -4.00
C PHE A 174 -0.32 2.17 -5.41
N VAL A 175 -1.02 1.45 -6.29
CA VAL A 175 -0.48 1.15 -7.61
C VAL A 175 -0.57 2.37 -8.53
N TRP A 176 -1.74 3.00 -8.63
CA TRP A 176 -1.92 4.12 -9.55
C TRP A 176 -1.40 5.44 -9.00
N GLU A 177 -1.89 5.89 -7.83
CA GLU A 177 -1.50 7.20 -7.28
C GLU A 177 -0.06 7.22 -6.76
N GLN A 178 0.37 6.19 -6.02
CA GLN A 178 1.71 6.13 -5.42
C GLN A 178 2.74 5.43 -6.32
N GLN A 179 2.33 4.89 -7.47
CA GLN A 179 3.20 4.19 -8.43
C GLN A 179 3.99 3.02 -7.80
N TRP A 180 3.45 2.39 -6.76
CA TRP A 180 4.08 1.24 -6.12
C TRP A 180 3.77 -0.04 -6.90
N PHE A 181 4.34 -0.15 -8.11
CA PHE A 181 4.00 -1.19 -9.08
C PHE A 181 4.42 -2.61 -8.66
N GLU A 182 5.32 -2.75 -7.70
CA GLU A 182 5.65 -4.04 -7.07
C GLU A 182 4.40 -4.76 -6.56
N MET A 183 3.39 -4.02 -6.13
CA MET A 183 2.13 -4.59 -5.65
C MET A 183 1.33 -5.34 -6.73
N LEU A 184 1.56 -5.08 -8.02
CA LEU A 184 0.85 -5.78 -9.11
C LEU A 184 1.16 -7.27 -9.12
N TYR A 185 2.36 -7.67 -8.68
CA TYR A 185 2.78 -9.08 -8.64
C TYR A 185 1.95 -9.91 -7.65
N GLU A 186 1.43 -9.26 -6.61
CA GLU A 186 0.73 -9.88 -5.49
C GLU A 186 -0.59 -9.15 -5.20
N ILE A 187 -1.25 -8.64 -6.24
CA ILE A 187 -2.44 -7.81 -6.05
C ILE A 187 -3.61 -8.62 -5.50
N GLU A 188 -3.71 -9.89 -5.89
CA GLU A 188 -4.75 -10.83 -5.45
C GLU A 188 -4.73 -11.04 -3.93
N VAL A 189 -3.58 -10.92 -3.29
CA VAL A 189 -3.41 -10.96 -1.83
C VAL A 189 -4.22 -9.85 -1.13
N SER A 190 -4.56 -8.77 -1.83
CA SER A 190 -5.44 -7.70 -1.32
C SER A 190 -6.86 -8.18 -1.08
N SER A 191 -7.31 -9.21 -1.80
CA SER A 191 -8.67 -9.73 -1.75
C SER A 191 -8.86 -10.87 -0.74
N GLN A 192 -7.82 -11.19 0.04
CA GLN A 192 -7.80 -12.39 0.89
C GLN A 192 -7.26 -12.11 2.29
N GLY A 193 -7.59 -12.98 3.24
CA GLY A 193 -7.04 -13.03 4.59
C GLY A 193 -7.64 -11.99 5.54
N THR A 194 -6.87 -11.59 6.55
CA THR A 194 -7.36 -10.68 7.60
C THR A 194 -7.07 -9.22 7.27
N HIS A 195 -8.10 -8.38 7.33
CA HIS A 195 -7.99 -6.94 7.08
C HIS A 195 -8.66 -6.13 8.17
N PHE A 196 -8.03 -5.01 8.53
CA PHE A 196 -8.69 -3.90 9.17
C PHE A 196 -9.44 -3.08 8.13
N ILE A 197 -10.69 -2.72 8.42
CA ILE A 197 -11.55 -1.89 7.59
C ILE A 197 -12.05 -0.71 8.43
N LEU A 198 -11.91 0.49 7.90
CA LEU A 198 -12.55 1.70 8.40
C LEU A 198 -13.56 2.18 7.36
N ALA A 199 -14.82 2.32 7.77
CA ALA A 199 -15.89 2.72 6.89
C ALA A 199 -16.69 3.90 7.45
N GLN A 200 -17.05 4.85 6.59
CA GLN A 200 -17.95 5.94 6.93
C GLN A 200 -19.40 5.43 6.89
N LEU A 201 -20.12 5.67 7.97
CA LEU A 201 -21.56 5.46 8.09
C LEU A 201 -22.26 6.75 7.63
N ALA A 202 -23.05 6.65 6.56
CA ALA A 202 -23.87 7.76 6.06
C ALA A 202 -25.34 7.32 6.11
N PRO A 203 -26.20 8.01 6.89
CA PRO A 203 -27.60 7.60 7.07
C PRO A 203 -28.40 7.50 5.75
N ASP A 204 -28.02 8.30 4.75
CA ASP A 204 -28.71 8.37 3.46
C ASP A 204 -28.22 7.31 2.45
N LEU A 205 -27.22 6.49 2.82
CA LEU A 205 -26.66 5.47 1.93
C LEU A 205 -27.08 4.06 2.36
N ALA A 206 -27.36 3.21 1.36
CA ALA A 206 -27.71 1.81 1.58
C ALA A 206 -26.55 0.98 2.16
N PHE A 207 -25.31 1.36 1.85
CA PHE A 207 -24.10 0.66 2.26
C PHE A 207 -23.06 1.63 2.81
N PRO A 208 -22.21 1.20 3.75
CA PRO A 208 -21.12 2.03 4.24
C PRO A 208 -20.04 2.21 3.17
N ILE A 209 -19.26 3.28 3.29
CA ILE A 209 -18.15 3.58 2.37
C ILE A 209 -16.83 3.23 3.02
N ILE A 210 -16.07 2.32 2.41
CA ILE A 210 -14.72 2.04 2.88
C ILE A 210 -13.84 3.25 2.56
N VAL A 211 -13.31 3.86 3.61
CA VAL A 211 -12.40 5.01 3.50
C VAL A 211 -10.94 4.59 3.68
N SER A 212 -10.70 3.45 4.31
CA SER A 212 -9.37 2.90 4.56
C SER A 212 -9.41 1.41 4.83
N SER A 213 -8.33 0.72 4.46
CA SER A 213 -8.10 -0.68 4.79
C SER A 213 -6.62 -0.92 5.10
N ALA A 214 -6.32 -1.96 5.87
CA ALA A 214 -4.95 -2.47 6.04
C ALA A 214 -4.97 -3.99 6.19
N LYS A 215 -4.05 -4.69 5.53
CA LYS A 215 -3.92 -6.14 5.70
C LYS A 215 -3.10 -6.43 6.95
N ILE A 216 -3.57 -7.40 7.74
CA ILE A 216 -2.93 -7.86 8.98
C ILE A 216 -2.45 -9.29 8.74
N ASN A 217 -1.15 -9.44 8.56
CA ASN A 217 -0.53 -10.75 8.44
C ASN A 217 -0.13 -11.24 9.84
N ARG A 218 -0.53 -12.46 10.18
CA ARG A 218 -0.20 -13.08 11.47
C ARG A 218 1.06 -13.92 11.34
N HIS A 219 1.68 -14.23 12.48
CA HIS A 219 2.92 -15.02 12.54
C HIS A 219 2.85 -16.37 11.82
N GLN A 220 1.67 -17.00 11.74
CA GLN A 220 1.52 -18.26 11.02
C GLN A 220 1.92 -18.16 9.54
N ASN A 221 1.82 -16.96 8.96
CA ASN A 221 2.15 -16.69 7.57
C ASN A 221 3.43 -15.83 7.45
N ALA A 222 4.31 -15.86 8.46
CA ALA A 222 5.53 -15.04 8.49
C ALA A 222 6.47 -15.25 7.29
N LEU A 223 6.43 -16.45 6.68
CA LEU A 223 7.20 -16.76 5.48
C LEU A 223 6.79 -15.90 4.27
N ASP A 224 5.54 -15.44 4.25
CA ASP A 224 4.97 -14.63 3.16
C ASP A 224 4.92 -13.13 3.51
N TRP A 225 5.53 -12.71 4.62
CA TRP A 225 5.55 -11.31 5.03
C TRP A 225 6.38 -10.48 4.06
N LEU A 226 5.83 -9.33 3.67
CA LEU A 226 6.50 -8.37 2.79
C LEU A 226 7.80 -7.86 3.42
N TYR A 227 7.80 -7.65 4.73
CA TYR A 227 8.92 -7.20 5.55
C TYR A 227 10.17 -8.07 5.34
N PHE A 228 9.99 -9.39 5.20
CA PHE A 228 11.06 -10.37 4.99
C PHE A 228 11.23 -10.77 3.51
N SER A 229 10.49 -10.16 2.59
CA SER A 229 10.59 -10.50 1.17
C SER A 229 11.95 -10.06 0.59
N PRO A 230 12.45 -10.73 -0.48
CA PRO A 230 13.75 -10.44 -1.07
C PRO A 230 13.98 -8.97 -1.46
N PHE A 231 12.92 -8.25 -1.85
CA PHE A 231 13.01 -6.82 -2.19
C PHE A 231 13.40 -5.94 -0.98
N PHE A 232 12.93 -6.29 0.22
CA PHE A 232 13.18 -5.56 1.46
C PHE A 232 14.38 -6.10 2.25
N GLN A 233 15.10 -7.09 1.73
CA GLN A 233 16.21 -7.79 2.41
C GLN A 233 17.54 -7.65 1.65
N THR A 234 17.67 -6.62 0.81
CA THR A 234 18.89 -6.35 0.03
C THR A 234 19.96 -5.62 0.85
N SER A 235 21.19 -5.56 0.33
CA SER A 235 22.32 -4.87 0.98
C SER A 235 22.21 -3.33 0.97
N CYS A 236 21.22 -2.75 0.29
CA CYS A 236 21.02 -1.30 0.27
C CYS A 236 20.25 -0.76 1.49
N TRP A 237 19.84 -1.64 2.41
CA TRP A 237 19.19 -1.27 3.66
C TRP A 237 20.22 -0.98 4.76
N THR A 238 20.17 0.23 5.31
CA THR A 238 21.06 0.67 6.38
C THR A 238 20.37 0.46 7.73
N LEU A 239 21.00 -0.34 8.61
CA LEU A 239 20.51 -0.65 9.96
C LEU A 239 20.72 0.53 10.92
N ILE A 240 19.75 0.78 11.81
CA ILE A 240 19.72 1.87 12.80
C ILE A 240 19.00 1.42 14.09
N ASN A 241 19.29 2.11 15.21
CA ASN A 241 18.62 1.94 16.52
C ASN A 241 18.59 0.51 17.08
N GLN A 242 19.62 -0.29 16.82
CA GLN A 242 19.69 -1.71 17.21
C GLN A 242 19.51 -1.93 18.71
N ALA A 243 20.25 -1.17 19.53
CA ALA A 243 20.21 -1.29 20.99
C ALA A 243 18.83 -0.91 21.55
N GLU A 244 18.29 0.24 21.14
CA GLU A 244 16.97 0.70 21.58
C GLU A 244 15.85 -0.28 21.19
N MET A 245 15.94 -0.86 19.99
CA MET A 245 15.02 -1.90 19.51
C MET A 245 15.04 -3.14 20.40
N GLN A 246 16.23 -3.64 20.74
CA GLN A 246 16.40 -4.81 21.61
C GLN A 246 15.88 -4.51 23.02
N ASP A 247 16.25 -3.37 23.60
CA ASP A 247 15.81 -2.96 24.93
C ASP A 247 14.28 -2.92 25.04
N GLN A 248 13.59 -2.34 24.04
CA GLN A 248 12.12 -2.31 24.02
C GLN A 248 11.49 -3.71 23.94
N LEU A 249 12.07 -4.62 23.14
CA LEU A 249 11.56 -5.98 23.01
C LEU A 249 11.82 -6.82 24.26
N VAL A 250 12.94 -6.62 24.95
CA VAL A 250 13.22 -7.22 26.27
C VAL A 250 12.22 -6.71 27.31
N ASN A 251 11.95 -5.40 27.33
CA ASN A 251 10.97 -4.80 28.25
C ASN A 251 9.54 -5.33 28.04
N LEU A 252 9.21 -5.80 26.83
CA LEU A 252 7.93 -6.44 26.51
C LEU A 252 7.90 -7.96 26.75
N ASP A 253 9.00 -8.53 27.26
CA ASP A 253 9.19 -9.99 27.41
C ASP A 253 9.04 -10.75 26.07
N LEU A 254 9.40 -10.08 24.96
CA LEU A 254 9.42 -10.68 23.62
C LEU A 254 10.80 -11.23 23.28
N LEU A 255 11.87 -10.70 23.88
CA LEU A 255 13.25 -11.10 23.67
C LEU A 255 13.93 -11.36 25.02
N CYS A 256 14.92 -12.26 25.08
CA CYS A 256 15.77 -12.38 26.27
C CYS A 256 16.89 -11.35 26.25
N SER A 257 17.28 -10.86 27.43
CA SER A 257 18.35 -9.87 27.58
C SER A 257 19.75 -10.37 27.21
N ASP A 258 19.94 -11.68 27.10
CA ASP A 258 21.22 -12.33 26.76
C ASP A 258 21.31 -12.78 25.29
N VAL A 259 20.29 -12.47 24.46
CA VAL A 259 20.33 -12.82 23.03
C VAL A 259 21.31 -11.91 22.31
N GLU A 260 22.36 -12.50 21.76
CA GLU A 260 23.24 -11.82 20.80
C GLU A 260 22.61 -11.87 19.40
N ILE A 261 22.34 -10.70 18.83
CA ILE A 261 21.80 -10.57 17.47
C ILE A 261 22.90 -10.00 16.57
N SER A 262 23.20 -10.73 15.49
CA SER A 262 24.15 -10.28 14.47
C SER A 262 23.72 -8.96 13.84
N ASP A 263 24.63 -8.00 13.76
CA ASP A 263 24.43 -6.66 13.19
C ASP A 263 25.18 -6.45 11.86
N THR A 264 25.66 -7.54 11.26
CA THR A 264 26.43 -7.58 9.99
C THR A 264 25.67 -6.96 8.82
N SER A 265 24.34 -7.12 8.79
CA SER A 265 23.46 -6.54 7.79
C SER A 265 22.05 -6.35 8.34
N SER A 266 21.29 -5.44 7.73
CA SER A 266 19.87 -5.25 8.07
C SER A 266 19.07 -6.55 7.96
N ALA A 267 19.33 -7.35 6.93
CA ALA A 267 18.64 -8.60 6.71
C ALA A 267 18.97 -9.65 7.79
N GLU A 268 20.25 -9.84 8.10
CA GLU A 268 20.66 -10.82 9.11
C GLU A 268 20.15 -10.44 10.50
N PHE A 269 20.22 -9.15 10.86
CA PHE A 269 19.68 -8.64 12.11
C PHE A 269 18.18 -8.90 12.24
N GLU A 270 17.40 -8.52 11.24
CA GLU A 270 15.94 -8.65 11.25
C GLU A 270 15.47 -10.10 11.31
N ASN A 271 16.10 -11.00 10.54
CA ASN A 271 15.77 -12.42 10.54
C ASN A 271 16.15 -13.08 11.87
N THR A 272 17.34 -12.76 12.40
CA THR A 272 17.80 -13.28 13.70
C THR A 272 16.91 -12.77 14.83
N LEU A 273 16.52 -11.49 14.79
CA LEU A 273 15.56 -10.91 15.73
C LEU A 273 14.24 -11.68 15.72
N TRP A 274 13.63 -11.88 14.55
CA TRP A 274 12.38 -12.61 14.42
C TRP A 274 12.46 -14.05 14.96
N GLN A 275 13.55 -14.76 14.69
CA GLN A 275 13.79 -16.12 15.17
C GLN A 275 13.90 -16.21 16.69
N ASN A 276 14.37 -15.14 17.35
CA ASN A 276 14.55 -15.10 18.80
C ASN A 276 13.35 -14.51 19.56
N ILE A 277 12.30 -14.05 18.87
CA ILE A 277 11.06 -13.60 19.53
C ILE A 277 10.36 -14.81 20.17
N ARG A 278 10.16 -14.75 21.49
CA ARG A 278 9.57 -15.85 22.28
C ARG A 278 8.08 -16.06 22.06
N ALA A 279 7.35 -14.96 21.86
CA ALA A 279 5.88 -14.95 21.74
C ALA A 279 5.48 -14.38 20.37
N GLN A 280 5.86 -15.07 19.29
CA GLN A 280 5.59 -14.64 17.92
C GLN A 280 4.09 -14.45 17.66
N GLU A 281 3.22 -15.13 18.40
CA GLU A 281 1.77 -14.95 18.31
C GLU A 281 1.26 -13.57 18.71
N LYS A 282 2.05 -12.81 19.47
CA LYS A 282 1.78 -11.41 19.81
C LYS A 282 2.33 -10.44 18.77
N CYS A 283 2.93 -10.94 17.70
CA CYS A 283 3.42 -10.16 16.59
C CYS A 283 2.54 -10.31 15.35
N CYS A 284 2.44 -9.23 14.58
CA CYS A 284 1.86 -9.24 13.24
C CYS A 284 2.70 -8.39 12.31
N GLU A 285 2.40 -8.46 11.02
CA GLU A 285 2.82 -7.49 10.03
C GLU A 285 1.60 -6.70 9.55
N ILE A 286 1.76 -5.38 9.45
CA ILE A 286 0.75 -4.51 8.83
C ILE A 286 1.27 -4.07 7.48
N VAL A 287 0.53 -4.44 6.43
CA VAL A 287 0.84 -4.03 5.05
C VAL A 287 -0.36 -3.33 4.43
N ARG A 288 -0.06 -2.48 3.43
CA ARG A 288 -1.06 -1.83 2.59
C ARG A 288 -2.10 -1.02 3.38
N LEU A 289 -1.66 -0.20 4.34
CA LEU A 289 -2.55 0.80 4.95
C LEU A 289 -2.91 1.88 3.93
N THR A 290 -4.12 1.79 3.37
CA THR A 290 -4.64 2.72 2.35
C THR A 290 -5.61 3.72 2.93
N VAL A 291 -5.70 4.89 2.31
CA VAL A 291 -6.75 5.88 2.57
C VAL A 291 -7.25 6.45 1.25
N SER A 292 -8.57 6.58 1.12
CA SER A 292 -9.23 7.08 -0.08
C SER A 292 -9.71 8.53 0.06
N GLY A 293 -10.10 9.17 -1.04
CA GLY A 293 -10.64 10.53 -1.05
C GLY A 293 -9.63 11.60 -1.48
N ASN A 294 -10.03 12.87 -1.37
CA ASN A 294 -9.17 14.01 -1.69
C ASN A 294 -8.09 14.25 -0.62
N GLN A 295 -7.18 15.19 -0.86
CA GLN A 295 -6.04 15.45 0.02
C GLN A 295 -6.44 15.70 1.49
N ASN A 296 -7.48 16.51 1.74
CA ASN A 296 -7.92 16.81 3.09
C ASN A 296 -8.56 15.59 3.78
N GLN A 297 -9.35 14.83 3.02
CA GLN A 297 -9.96 13.58 3.47
C GLN A 297 -8.87 12.55 3.84
N LYS A 298 -7.88 12.35 2.96
CA LYS A 298 -6.78 11.40 3.17
C LYS A 298 -6.03 11.66 4.48
N ILE A 299 -5.73 12.93 4.82
CA ILE A 299 -5.05 13.24 6.09
C ILE A 299 -5.92 12.87 7.30
N PHE A 300 -7.22 13.17 7.25
CA PHE A 300 -8.15 12.81 8.32
C PHE A 300 -8.33 11.30 8.45
N PHE A 301 -8.57 10.61 7.34
CA PHE A 301 -8.72 9.16 7.35
C PHE A 301 -7.43 8.47 7.77
N LEU A 302 -6.26 8.99 7.40
CA LEU A 302 -4.97 8.43 7.83
C LEU A 302 -4.82 8.51 9.35
N TYR A 303 -5.12 9.67 9.94
CA TYR A 303 -5.18 9.84 11.39
C TYR A 303 -6.14 8.83 12.05
N LEU A 304 -7.39 8.80 11.58
CA LEU A 304 -8.43 7.99 12.19
C LEU A 304 -8.14 6.49 12.04
N SER A 305 -7.62 6.07 10.88
CA SER A 305 -7.21 4.69 10.64
C SER A 305 -6.08 4.26 11.55
N GLN A 306 -5.04 5.08 11.75
CA GLN A 306 -3.98 4.76 12.72
C GLN A 306 -4.59 4.58 14.12
N LYS A 307 -5.43 5.53 14.56
CA LYS A 307 -6.08 5.49 15.89
C LYS A 307 -6.92 4.23 16.10
N ARG A 308 -7.82 3.93 15.15
CA ARG A 308 -8.73 2.78 15.24
C ARG A 308 -8.00 1.45 15.03
N LEU A 309 -7.05 1.37 14.11
CA LEU A 309 -6.25 0.17 13.89
C LEU A 309 -5.46 -0.19 15.15
N MET A 310 -4.78 0.77 15.78
CA MET A 310 -4.00 0.48 17.00
C MET A 310 -4.89 0.02 18.15
N ALA A 311 -6.06 0.63 18.33
CA ALA A 311 -7.04 0.18 19.32
C ALA A 311 -7.52 -1.26 19.05
N GLN A 312 -7.75 -1.61 17.79
CA GLN A 312 -8.13 -2.98 17.40
C GLN A 312 -6.98 -3.97 17.62
N LEU A 313 -5.74 -3.62 17.26
CA LEU A 313 -4.59 -4.50 17.48
C LEU A 313 -4.35 -4.76 18.98
N ASP A 314 -4.47 -3.73 19.82
CA ASP A 314 -4.36 -3.85 21.29
C ASP A 314 -5.49 -4.74 21.86
N LYS A 315 -6.73 -4.53 21.40
CA LYS A 315 -7.89 -5.38 21.75
C LYS A 315 -7.68 -6.84 21.36
N HIS A 316 -6.96 -7.10 20.27
CA HIS A 316 -6.60 -8.43 19.81
C HIS A 316 -5.29 -8.97 20.39
N HIS A 317 -4.73 -8.28 21.40
CA HIS A 317 -3.54 -8.68 22.15
C HIS A 317 -2.23 -8.74 21.35
N PHE A 318 -2.15 -8.02 20.22
CA PHE A 318 -0.87 -7.79 19.56
C PHE A 318 -0.05 -6.80 20.38
N GLN A 319 1.25 -7.07 20.52
CA GLN A 319 2.21 -6.20 21.21
C GLN A 319 3.06 -5.42 20.22
N VAL A 320 3.41 -6.04 19.09
CA VAL A 320 4.32 -5.47 18.10
C VAL A 320 3.77 -5.72 16.69
N ALA A 321 3.84 -4.70 15.84
CA ALA A 321 3.63 -4.85 14.41
C ALA A 321 4.87 -4.49 13.60
N PHE A 322 5.28 -5.40 12.71
CA PHE A 322 6.29 -5.17 11.69
C PHE A 322 5.69 -4.33 10.57
N VAL A 323 6.38 -3.25 10.18
CA VAL A 323 5.89 -2.28 9.19
C VAL A 323 6.99 -1.78 8.28
N VAL A 324 6.61 -1.51 7.03
CA VAL A 324 7.42 -0.80 6.04
C VAL A 324 6.69 0.48 5.64
N ILE A 325 7.31 1.64 5.83
CA ILE A 325 6.66 2.95 5.69
C ILE A 325 7.53 3.90 4.86
N GLU A 326 7.00 4.38 3.74
CA GLU A 326 7.52 5.55 3.01
C GLU A 326 6.67 6.81 3.27
N GLN A 327 5.47 6.66 3.86
CA GLN A 327 4.52 7.75 4.00
C GLN A 327 5.03 8.83 5.00
N PRO A 328 5.31 10.07 4.55
CA PRO A 328 5.98 11.07 5.37
C PRO A 328 5.11 11.61 6.53
N LEU A 329 3.80 11.79 6.36
CA LEU A 329 2.91 12.24 7.43
C LEU A 329 2.90 11.26 8.62
N MET A 330 2.90 9.95 8.36
CA MET A 330 2.96 8.94 9.42
C MET A 330 4.31 9.01 10.14
N ILE A 331 5.41 8.98 9.39
CA ILE A 331 6.77 9.01 9.94
C ILE A 331 6.98 10.27 10.80
N GLN A 332 6.55 11.43 10.33
CA GLN A 332 6.72 12.69 11.06
C GLN A 332 5.78 12.79 12.26
N TYR A 333 4.57 12.22 12.21
CA TYR A 333 3.74 12.10 13.40
C TYR A 333 4.43 11.23 14.46
N TYR A 334 4.92 10.05 14.08
CA TYR A 334 5.58 9.15 15.03
C TYR A 334 6.83 9.76 15.66
N GLN A 335 7.62 10.53 14.90
CA GLN A 335 8.76 11.29 15.43
C GLN A 335 8.36 12.41 16.40
N SER A 336 7.11 12.87 16.37
CA SER A 336 6.60 13.82 17.37
C SER A 336 6.23 13.16 18.70
N LEU A 337 6.19 11.82 18.75
CA LEU A 337 5.87 11.07 19.96
C LEU A 337 7.15 10.78 20.76
N ASN A 338 7.13 11.06 22.06
CA ASN A 338 8.27 10.85 22.96
C ASN A 338 8.23 9.52 23.72
N ASN A 339 7.32 8.61 23.33
CA ASN A 339 7.01 7.40 24.10
C ASN A 339 7.53 6.10 23.46
N GLY A 340 8.42 6.18 22.46
CA GLY A 340 8.95 5.00 21.76
C GLY A 340 7.89 4.20 21.00
N ALA A 341 6.74 4.79 20.65
CA ALA A 341 5.63 4.10 19.99
C ALA A 341 5.96 3.52 18.60
N TYR A 342 6.99 4.05 17.94
CA TYR A 342 7.52 3.52 16.69
C TYR A 342 9.03 3.64 16.72
N LEU A 343 9.72 2.52 16.49
CA LEU A 343 11.15 2.52 16.27
C LEU A 343 11.48 2.10 14.85
N LYS A 344 12.32 2.90 14.21
CA LYS A 344 12.90 2.58 12.90
C LYS A 344 14.04 1.61 13.13
N MET A 345 14.09 0.54 12.35
CA MET A 345 15.13 -0.49 12.41
C MET A 345 16.11 -0.36 11.26
N SER A 346 15.63 -0.04 10.06
CA SER A 346 16.49 0.16 8.91
C SER A 346 15.82 1.07 7.88
N PHE A 347 16.61 1.64 6.97
CA PHE A 347 16.09 2.54 5.93
C PHE A 347 16.79 2.35 4.59
N CYS A 348 16.08 2.72 3.51
CA CYS A 348 16.61 2.73 2.15
C CYS A 348 15.86 3.74 1.26
N HIS A 349 16.54 4.32 0.27
CA HIS A 349 15.95 5.15 -0.78
C HIS A 349 15.58 4.31 -2.02
N VAL A 350 14.54 3.51 -1.85
CA VAL A 350 14.01 2.56 -2.87
C VAL A 350 13.32 3.27 -4.04
N SER A 351 12.78 4.46 -3.82
CA SER A 351 12.16 5.32 -4.82
C SER A 351 12.92 6.64 -4.95
N ASP A 352 12.64 7.39 -6.03
CA ASP A 352 13.15 8.75 -6.21
C ASP A 352 12.17 9.82 -5.69
N SER A 353 11.26 9.45 -4.78
CA SER A 353 10.31 10.37 -4.14
C SER A 353 10.98 11.38 -3.18
N GLY A 354 12.29 11.21 -2.98
CA GLY A 354 13.14 11.94 -2.06
C GLY A 354 12.93 11.59 -0.58
N PHE A 355 11.95 10.73 -0.26
CA PHE A 355 11.78 10.19 1.09
C PHE A 355 12.50 8.84 1.23
N ALA A 356 13.00 8.55 2.42
CA ALA A 356 13.48 7.22 2.75
C ALA A 356 12.29 6.33 3.10
N THR A 357 12.31 5.09 2.63
CA THR A 357 11.46 4.03 3.18
C THR A 357 12.12 3.46 4.42
N TYR A 358 11.33 3.31 5.49
CA TYR A 358 11.78 2.74 6.76
C TYR A 358 11.12 1.39 7.03
N LYS A 359 11.94 0.41 7.42
CA LYS A 359 11.48 -0.77 8.14
C LYS A 359 11.52 -0.49 9.64
N GLY A 360 10.52 -0.93 10.38
CA GLY A 360 10.48 -0.74 11.82
C GLY A 360 9.34 -1.46 12.51
N LEU A 361 9.20 -1.18 13.81
CA LEU A 361 8.21 -1.79 14.67
C LEU A 361 7.27 -0.74 15.25
N TRP A 362 5.97 -0.97 15.12
CA TRP A 362 4.99 -0.32 16.00
C TRP A 362 4.89 -1.08 17.30
N PHE A 363 5.03 -0.36 18.40
CA PHE A 363 4.72 -0.86 19.72
C PHE A 363 3.26 -0.53 20.01
N ILE A 364 2.40 -1.55 19.91
CA ILE A 364 0.96 -1.39 19.76
C ILE A 364 0.33 -0.63 20.92
N LYS A 365 0.64 -1.01 22.16
CA LYS A 365 0.08 -0.38 23.35
C LYS A 365 0.53 1.09 23.52
N PRO A 366 1.84 1.42 23.48
CA PRO A 366 2.27 2.82 23.50
C PRO A 366 1.65 3.67 22.38
N LEU A 367 1.56 3.13 21.16
CA LEU A 367 1.00 3.87 20.02
C LEU A 367 -0.52 4.05 20.15
N SER A 368 -1.24 3.02 20.60
CA SER A 368 -2.69 3.07 20.89
C SER A 368 -3.01 4.14 21.93
N GLN A 369 -2.25 4.19 23.04
CA GLN A 369 -2.42 5.20 24.08
C GLN A 369 -2.18 6.62 23.57
N ALA A 370 -1.08 6.85 22.83
CA ALA A 370 -0.80 8.15 22.25
C ALA A 370 -1.88 8.62 21.26
N LEU A 371 -2.43 7.70 20.45
CA LEU A 371 -3.48 8.03 19.48
C LEU A 371 -4.86 8.20 20.12
N ALA A 372 -5.16 7.50 21.23
CA ALA A 372 -6.42 7.63 21.94
C ALA A 372 -6.63 9.05 22.49
N GLU A 373 -5.57 9.66 23.02
CA GLU A 373 -5.58 11.02 23.59
C GLU A 373 -5.40 12.12 22.51
N CYS A 374 -4.96 11.73 21.32
CA CYS A 374 -4.68 12.66 20.22
C CYS A 374 -5.96 13.04 19.46
N SER A 375 -6.25 14.33 19.36
CA SER A 375 -7.29 14.85 18.45
C SER A 375 -6.75 15.03 17.03
N TYR A 376 -7.63 15.01 16.02
CA TYR A 376 -7.23 15.29 14.63
C TYR A 376 -6.46 16.61 14.47
N ARG A 377 -6.88 17.67 15.19
CA ARG A 377 -6.18 18.95 15.18
C ARG A 377 -4.75 18.82 15.70
N HIS A 378 -4.57 18.12 16.82
CA HIS A 378 -3.25 17.90 17.40
C HIS A 378 -2.37 17.08 16.44
N TYR A 379 -2.89 15.96 15.92
CA TYR A 379 -2.21 15.14 14.91
C TYR A 379 -1.68 16.00 13.76
N LYS A 380 -2.55 16.79 13.14
CA LYS A 380 -2.19 17.64 11.99
C LYS A 380 -1.11 18.66 12.33
N VAL A 381 -1.21 19.32 13.49
CA VAL A 381 -0.22 20.34 13.92
C VAL A 381 1.14 19.71 14.20
N SER A 382 1.18 18.60 14.94
CA SER A 382 2.42 17.91 15.29
C SER A 382 3.13 17.39 14.04
N THR A 383 2.39 16.75 13.11
CA THR A 383 2.93 16.26 11.84
C THR A 383 3.50 17.39 10.97
N ILE A 384 2.75 18.48 10.78
CA ILE A 384 3.19 19.58 9.91
C ILE A 384 4.39 20.31 10.53
N THR A 385 4.43 20.46 11.85
CA THR A 385 5.58 21.07 12.54
C THR A 385 6.84 20.25 12.30
N GLN A 386 6.78 18.93 12.47
CA GLN A 386 7.94 18.05 12.22
C GLN A 386 8.35 18.04 10.75
N LEU A 387 7.39 18.02 9.81
CA LEU A 387 7.69 18.16 8.39
C LEU A 387 8.46 19.44 8.07
N LYS A 388 8.10 20.58 8.68
CA LYS A 388 8.82 21.84 8.48
C LYS A 388 10.23 21.79 9.05
N GLN A 389 10.40 21.23 10.25
CA GLN A 389 11.72 21.09 10.87
C GLN A 389 12.64 20.22 10.01
N HIS A 390 12.13 19.09 9.53
CA HIS A 390 12.85 18.21 8.62
C HIS A 390 13.30 18.91 7.32
N ARG A 391 12.44 19.77 6.75
CA ARG A 391 12.80 20.59 5.56
C ARG A 391 13.88 21.63 5.88
N HIS A 392 13.82 22.28 7.04
CA HIS A 392 14.80 23.30 7.43
C HIS A 392 16.19 22.74 7.73
N GLN A 393 16.30 21.44 8.05
CA GLN A 393 17.58 20.76 8.30
C GLN A 393 18.34 20.33 7.03
N GLY A 394 17.96 20.84 5.85
CA GLY A 394 18.76 20.70 4.62
C GLY A 394 18.50 19.43 3.80
N GLN A 395 17.40 18.73 4.04
CA GLN A 395 16.89 17.72 3.11
C GLN A 395 15.78 18.38 2.25
N GLU A 396 16.20 19.04 1.18
CA GLU A 396 15.29 19.64 0.20
C GLU A 396 14.40 18.55 -0.40
N LEU A 397 13.10 18.81 -0.40
CA LEU A 397 12.13 18.06 -1.20
C LEU A 397 11.36 19.04 -2.05
N GLN A 398 11.53 18.89 -3.37
CA GLN A 398 10.62 19.42 -4.36
C GLN A 398 9.30 18.63 -4.25
N TYR A 399 8.23 19.30 -3.85
CA TYR A 399 6.86 18.86 -4.15
C TYR A 399 6.12 20.05 -4.75
N ALA A 400 5.58 19.83 -5.95
CA ALA A 400 4.43 20.53 -6.51
C ALA A 400 3.32 19.49 -6.70
#